data_AF-A0A0P0RIG9-F1
#
_entry.id   AF-A0A0P0RIG9-F1
#
_cell.length_a   1.000
_cell.length_b   1.000
_cell.length_c   1.000
_cell.angle_alpha   90.00
_cell.angle_beta   90.00
_cell.angle_gamma   90.00
#
_symmetry.space_group_name_H-M   'P 1'
#
loop_
_entity.id
_entity.type
_entity.pdbx_description
1 polymer ?
#
loop_
_entity_poly.entity_id
_entity_poly.type
_entity_poly.pdbx_seq_one_letter_code
_entity_poly.pdbx_strand_id
1 'polypeptide(L)'
;MFRQVWELIDDEYRSLSATVRDAGGYKKTNVPLAEFRWADFFRQMLGSPNSNAEYKALVDEAVKLAQSDTAIGLPGYVGVPAKLK
;
A
#
# COMPACT_ATOMS: atom_id res chain seq x y z
N MET A 1 13.02 20.10 9.47
CA MET A 1 13.46 20.14 8.06
C MET A 1 14.74 19.32 7.98
N PHE A 2 14.70 18.16 7.34
CA PHE A 2 15.88 17.29 7.17
C PHE A 2 16.90 18.01 6.28
N ARG A 3 18.19 17.95 6.65
CA ARG A 3 19.26 18.74 6.06
C ARG A 3 20.11 17.92 5.09
N GLN A 4 20.02 16.59 5.16
CA GLN A 4 20.75 15.66 4.32
C GLN A 4 19.82 14.52 3.83
N VAL A 5 20.09 14.01 2.62
CA VAL A 5 19.24 12.99 1.95
C VAL A 5 19.21 11.65 2.71
N TRP A 6 20.25 11.32 3.48
CA TRP A 6 20.31 10.10 4.30
C TRP A 6 19.55 10.19 5.62
N GLU A 7 18.97 11.36 5.96
CA GLU A 7 18.08 11.51 7.11
C GLU A 7 16.62 11.19 6.74
N LEU A 8 16.35 10.83 5.48
CA LEU A 8 15.05 10.37 5.04
C LEU A 8 14.73 9.05 5.75
N ILE A 9 13.72 9.08 6.61
CA ILE A 9 13.15 7.91 7.25
C ILE A 9 12.67 6.97 6.13
N ASP A 10 13.19 5.75 6.12
CA ASP A 10 12.69 4.70 5.25
C ASP A 10 11.27 4.35 5.72
N ASP A 11 10.27 4.81 4.98
CA ASP A 11 8.87 4.50 5.26
C ASP A 11 8.60 3.15 4.61
N GLU A 12 8.72 2.09 5.41
CA GLU A 12 8.53 0.70 4.99
C GLU A 12 7.18 0.49 4.27
N TYR A 13 6.15 1.25 4.67
CA TYR A 13 4.83 1.18 4.04
C TYR A 13 4.79 1.87 2.68
N ARG A 14 5.67 2.83 2.39
CA ARG A 14 5.84 3.36 1.03
C ARG A 14 6.49 2.35 0.10
N SER A 15 7.51 1.64 0.60
CA SER A 15 8.12 0.52 -0.12
C SER A 15 7.11 -0.62 -0.36
N LEU A 16 6.28 -0.92 0.64
CA LEU A 16 5.17 -1.87 0.53
C LEU A 16 4.16 -1.42 -0.52
N SER A 17 3.74 -0.15 -0.51
CA SER A 17 2.80 0.40 -1.47
C SER A 17 3.30 0.24 -2.91
N ALA A 18 4.56 0.57 -3.19
CA ALA A 18 5.15 0.38 -4.50
C ALA A 18 5.16 -1.10 -4.91
N THR A 19 5.55 -1.99 -4.00
CA THR A 19 5.60 -3.44 -4.23
C THR A 19 4.21 -4.00 -4.54
N VAL A 20 3.19 -3.60 -3.78
CA VAL A 20 1.80 -4.04 -3.98
C VAL A 20 1.25 -3.55 -5.32
N ARG A 21 1.59 -2.33 -5.73
CA ARG A 21 1.24 -1.82 -7.07
C ARG A 21 1.85 -2.69 -8.16
N ASP A 22 3.14 -2.98 -8.07
CA ASP A 22 3.88 -3.75 -9.07
C ASP A 22 3.41 -5.22 -9.09
N ALA A 23 2.92 -5.73 -7.96
CA ALA A 23 2.23 -7.01 -7.84
C ALA A 23 0.76 -7.00 -8.33
N GLY A 24 0.24 -5.86 -8.78
CA GLY A 24 -1.11 -5.73 -9.33
C GLY A 24 -2.22 -5.53 -8.31
N GLY A 25 -1.90 -5.17 -7.06
CA GLY A 25 -2.88 -4.84 -6.03
C GLY A 25 -3.71 -3.60 -6.33
N TYR A 26 -3.14 -2.63 -7.06
CA TYR A 26 -3.85 -1.46 -7.58
C TYR A 26 -3.15 -0.88 -8.82
N LYS A 27 -3.87 -0.07 -9.61
CA LYS A 27 -3.35 0.54 -10.84
C LYS A 27 -2.58 1.82 -10.56
N LYS A 28 -1.53 2.05 -11.37
CA LYS A 28 -0.90 3.37 -11.47
C LYS A 28 -1.94 4.41 -11.83
N THR A 29 -1.89 5.55 -11.15
CA THR A 29 -2.83 6.66 -11.31
C THR A 29 -2.05 7.97 -11.48
N ASN A 30 -2.70 8.97 -12.07
CA ASN A 30 -2.17 10.33 -12.16
C ASN A 30 -2.48 11.16 -10.90
N VAL A 31 -3.20 10.59 -9.93
CA VAL A 31 -3.46 11.26 -8.65
C VAL A 31 -2.13 11.48 -7.91
N PRO A 32 -1.77 12.73 -7.58
CA PRO A 32 -0.56 13.02 -6.84
C PRO A 32 -0.54 12.29 -5.49
N LEU A 33 0.63 11.82 -5.08
CA LEU A 33 0.85 11.20 -3.77
C LEU A 33 -0.03 9.97 -3.49
N ALA A 34 -0.51 9.27 -4.53
CA ALA A 34 -1.32 8.07 -4.38
C ALA A 34 -0.62 6.99 -3.52
N GLU A 35 0.69 6.82 -3.69
CA GLU A 35 1.52 5.92 -2.88
C GLU A 35 1.47 6.22 -1.37
N PHE A 36 1.33 7.50 -0.99
CA PHE A 36 1.24 7.88 0.43
C PHE A 36 -0.13 7.51 1.00
N ARG A 37 -1.20 7.62 0.21
CA ARG A 37 -2.55 7.20 0.63
C ARG A 37 -2.62 5.68 0.81
N TRP A 38 -1.99 4.94 -0.09
CA TRP A 38 -1.88 3.48 0.02
C TRP A 38 -0.99 3.05 1.19
N ALA A 39 0.16 3.67 1.38
CA ALA A 39 1.02 3.43 2.55
C ALA A 39 0.28 3.70 3.87
N ASP A 40 -0.48 4.79 3.95
CA ASP A 40 -1.27 5.13 5.13
C ASP A 40 -2.42 4.13 5.38
N PHE A 41 -3.04 3.62 4.31
CA PHE A 41 -4.02 2.55 4.43
C PHE A 41 -3.39 1.25 4.94
N PHE A 42 -2.23 0.85 4.39
CA PHE A 42 -1.56 -0.38 4.81
C PHE A 42 -1.06 -0.31 6.25
N ARG A 43 -0.54 0.83 6.75
CA ARG A 43 -0.14 0.94 8.16
C ARG A 43 -1.28 0.84 9.16
N GLN A 44 -2.49 1.24 8.75
CA GLN A 44 -3.66 1.16 9.62
C GLN A 44 -4.22 -0.27 9.67
N MET A 45 -4.06 -1.02 8.59
CA MET A 45 -4.65 -2.35 8.44
C MET A 45 -3.66 -3.49 8.72
N LEU A 46 -2.36 -3.25 8.55
CA LEU A 46 -1.30 -4.25 8.60
C LEU A 46 -0.21 -3.83 9.60
N GLY A 47 0.25 -4.80 10.40
CA GLY A 47 1.37 -4.61 11.31
C GLY A 47 2.71 -4.45 10.59
N SER A 48 3.71 -3.93 11.31
CA SER A 48 5.09 -3.87 10.82
C SER A 48 5.68 -5.29 10.73
N PRO A 49 6.28 -5.68 9.59
CA PRO A 49 6.93 -6.97 9.47
C PRO A 49 8.23 -6.99 10.27
N ASN A 50 8.53 -8.08 10.97
CA ASN A 50 9.76 -8.22 11.76
C ASN A 50 10.88 -8.97 11.02
N SER A 51 10.60 -9.47 9.81
CA SER A 51 11.56 -10.20 8.98
C SER A 51 11.23 -10.10 7.49
N ASN A 52 12.21 -10.39 6.62
CA ASN A 52 11.99 -10.42 5.17
C ASN A 52 10.94 -11.47 4.74
N ALA A 53 10.84 -12.58 5.47
CA ALA A 53 9.84 -13.61 5.21
C ALA A 53 8.43 -13.09 5.52
N GLU A 54 8.28 -12.40 6.67
CA GLU A 54 7.04 -11.72 7.03
C GLU A 54 6.68 -10.62 6.03
N TYR A 55 7.66 -9.83 5.57
CA TYR A 55 7.43 -8.80 4.55
C TYR A 55 6.85 -9.40 3.26
N LYS A 56 7.38 -10.54 2.79
CA LYS A 56 6.83 -11.20 1.60
C LYS A 56 5.37 -11.65 1.82
N ALA A 57 5.06 -12.23 2.98
CA ALA A 57 3.70 -12.62 3.31
C ALA A 57 2.77 -11.39 3.44
N LEU A 58 3.29 -10.29 4.00
CA LEU A 58 2.61 -9.02 4.14
C LEU A 58 2.24 -8.42 2.79
N VAL A 59 3.11 -8.53 1.78
CA VAL A 59 2.81 -8.10 0.41
C VAL A 59 1.62 -8.88 -0.17
N ASP A 60 1.62 -10.21 -0.02
CA ASP A 60 0.52 -11.06 -0.50
C ASP A 60 -0.81 -10.72 0.19
N GLU A 61 -0.77 -10.38 1.49
CA GLU A 61 -1.93 -9.92 2.25
C GLU A 61 -2.39 -8.52 1.81
N ALA A 62 -1.46 -7.59 1.65
CA ALA A 62 -1.71 -6.23 1.21
C ALA A 62 -2.33 -6.17 -0.20
N VAL A 63 -1.92 -7.06 -1.11
CA VAL A 63 -2.54 -7.20 -2.44
C VAL A 63 -4.01 -7.60 -2.32
N LYS A 64 -4.34 -8.60 -1.49
CA LYS A 64 -5.73 -9.03 -1.26
C LYS A 64 -6.55 -7.91 -0.64
N LEU A 65 -5.97 -7.21 0.34
CA LEU A 65 -6.61 -6.09 1.00
C LEU A 65 -6.90 -4.94 0.01
N ALA A 66 -5.94 -4.61 -0.86
CA ALA A 66 -6.08 -3.58 -1.89
C ALA A 66 -7.16 -3.89 -2.93
N GLN A 67 -7.51 -5.16 -3.10
CA GLN A 67 -8.59 -5.62 -3.99
C GLN A 67 -9.94 -5.77 -3.27
N SER A 68 -9.98 -5.65 -1.95
CA SER A 68 -11.19 -5.79 -1.14
C SER A 68 -11.98 -4.48 -1.05
N ASP A 69 -13.21 -4.54 -0.53
CA ASP A 69 -14.07 -3.35 -0.38
C ASP A 69 -13.49 -2.29 0.56
N THR A 70 -12.56 -2.67 1.45
CA THR A 70 -11.92 -1.75 2.38
C THR A 70 -11.07 -0.69 1.69
N ALA A 71 -10.62 -0.96 0.45
CA ALA A 71 -9.82 -0.04 -0.35
C ALA A 71 -10.67 0.82 -1.33
N ILE A 72 -12.00 0.75 -1.26
CA ILE A 72 -12.90 1.59 -2.07
C ILE A 72 -12.61 3.06 -1.79
N GLY A 73 -12.41 3.83 -2.87
CA GLY A 73 -12.08 5.26 -2.79
C GLY A 73 -10.58 5.56 -2.79
N LEU A 74 -9.72 4.53 -2.71
CA LEU A 74 -8.30 4.72 -2.92
C LEU A 74 -7.95 4.87 -4.41
N PRO A 75 -6.95 5.70 -4.76
CA PRO A 75 -6.60 5.97 -6.14
C PRO A 75 -6.11 4.71 -6.85
N GLY A 76 -6.70 4.40 -8.01
CA GLY A 76 -6.30 3.24 -8.80
C GLY A 76 -6.82 1.91 -8.25
N TYR A 77 -7.76 1.92 -7.31
CA TYR A 77 -8.46 0.73 -6.84
C TYR A 77 -8.99 -0.13 -8.01
N VAL A 78 -8.73 -1.44 -7.95
CA VAL A 78 -9.09 -2.41 -8.99
C VAL A 78 -10.09 -3.46 -8.53
N GLY A 79 -10.44 -3.47 -7.25
CA GLY A 79 -11.38 -4.43 -6.71
C GLY A 79 -12.77 -4.25 -7.30
N VAL A 80 -13.53 -5.35 -7.34
CA VAL A 80 -14.95 -5.30 -7.68
C VAL A 80 -15.67 -5.01 -6.37
N PRO A 81 -16.34 -3.85 -6.22
CA PRO A 81 -17.09 -3.59 -5.01
C PRO A 81 -18.13 -4.71 -4.84
N ALA A 82 -18.09 -5.43 -3.71
CA ALA A 82 -19.10 -6.41 -3.40
C ALA A 82 -20.43 -5.66 -3.35
N LYS A 83 -21.26 -5.92 -4.36
CA LYS A 83 -22.58 -5.34 -4.64
C LYS A 83 -23.15 -4.57 -3.44
N LEU A 84 -23.26 -3.24 -3.57
CA LEU A 84 -24.18 -2.45 -2.74
C LEU A 84 -25.55 -3.14 -2.85
N LYS A 85 -26.00 -3.75 -1.76
CA LYS A 85 -27.38 -4.21 -1.59
C LYS A 85 -28.21 -3.08 -1.01
#